data_AF-A0A951I355-F1
#
_entry.id   AF-A0A951I355-F1
#
_cell.length_a   1.000
_cell.length_b   1.000
_cell.length_c   1.000
_cell.angle_alpha   90.00
_cell.angle_beta   90.00
_cell.angle_gamma   90.00
#
_symmetry.space_group_name_H-M   'P 1'
#
loop_
_entity.id
_entity.type
_entity.pdbx_description
1 polymer ?
#
loop_
_entity_poly.entity_id
_entity_poly.type
_entity_poly.pdbx_seq_one_letter_code
_entity_poly.pdbx_strand_id
1 'polypeptide(L)' 'LGEVKANEYLVRFRAGEYELTVFQDARSIVRGTDDVGTARSLYAKYIGT' A
#
# COMPACT_ATOMS: atom_id res chain seq x y z
N LEU A 1 10.82 -1.21 8.34
CA LEU A 1 9.82 -2.18 7.83
C LEU A 1 8.73 -2.25 8.90
N GLY A 2 7.48 -1.91 8.55
CA GLY A 2 6.42 -1.61 9.51
C GLY A 2 5.34 -2.68 9.64
N GLU A 3 4.18 -2.31 10.19
CA GLU A 3 3.08 -3.23 10.48
C GLU A 3 2.36 -3.73 9.23
N VAL A 4 2.10 -5.03 9.18
CA VAL A 4 1.22 -5.67 8.19
C VAL A 4 0.01 -6.23 8.93
N LYS A 5 -1.19 -5.90 8.46
CA LYS A 5 -2.45 -6.50 8.92
C LYS A 5 -3.18 -7.06 7.70
N ALA A 6 -3.42 -8.35 7.68
CA ALA A 6 -4.17 -9.02 6.64
C ALA A 6 -5.45 -9.64 7.21
N ASN A 7 -6.52 -9.61 6.42
CA ASN A 7 -7.73 -10.37 6.66
C ASN A 7 -8.23 -10.95 5.32
N GLU A 8 -9.38 -11.62 5.35
CA GLU A 8 -9.97 -12.23 4.14
C GLU A 8 -10.26 -11.23 3.02
N TYR A 9 -10.46 -9.95 3.32
CA TYR A 9 -10.92 -8.94 2.35
C TYR A 9 -9.80 -8.01 1.86
N LEU A 10 -8.78 -7.76 2.69
CA LEU A 10 -7.74 -6.78 2.41
C LEU A 10 -6.42 -7.09 3.13
N VAL A 11 -5.35 -6.53 2.59
CA VAL A 11 -4.04 -6.45 3.21
C VAL A 11 -3.71 -4.97 3.42
N ARG A 12 -3.46 -4.58 4.66
CA ARG A 12 -2.97 -3.26 5.03
C ARG A 12 -1.51 -3.36 5.45
N PHE A 13 -0.67 -2.54 4.85
CA PHE A 13 0.74 -2.41 5.15
C PHE A 13 1.08 -0.96 5.49
N ARG A 14 1.76 -0.75 6.60
CA ARG A 14 2.21 0.57 7.03
C ARG A 14 3.73 0.67 6.89
N ALA A 15 4.19 1.63 6.09
CA ALA A 15 5.60 1.91 5.84
C ALA A 15 5.92 3.35 6.29
N GLY A 16 6.12 3.54 7.60
CA GLY A 16 6.35 4.86 8.18
C GLY A 16 5.08 5.71 8.13
N GLU A 17 5.14 6.84 7.43
CA GLU A 17 4.01 7.75 7.20
C GLU A 17 3.08 7.29 6.08
N TYR A 18 3.51 6.31 5.30
CA TYR A 18 2.73 5.77 4.19
C TYR A 18 1.92 4.54 4.64
N GLU A 19 0.70 4.45 4.12
CA GLU A 19 -0.18 3.31 4.30
C GLU A 19 -0.59 2.77 2.92
N LEU A 20 -0.38 1.48 2.69
CA LEU A 20 -0.82 0.78 1.50
C LEU A 20 -1.92 -0.20 1.91
N THR A 21 -3.10 -0.06 1.32
CA THR A 21 -4.20 -1.03 1.46
C THR A 21 -4.45 -1.68 0.13
N VAL A 22 -4.39 -3.00 0.07
CA VAL A 22 -4.59 -3.82 -1.11
C VAL A 22 -5.85 -4.63 -0.91
N PHE A 23 -6.75 -4.58 -1.88
CA PHE A 23 -7.98 -5.34 -1.89
C PHE A 23 -7.82 -6.56 -2.82
N GLN A 24 -8.64 -7.58 -2.58
CA GLN A 24 -8.62 -8.80 -3.42
C GLN A 24 -9.01 -8.54 -4.88
N ASP A 25 -9.76 -7.47 -5.15
CA ASP A 25 -10.18 -7.07 -6.50
C ASP A 25 -9.10 -6.27 -7.27
N ALA A 26 -7.85 -6.41 -6.87
CA ALA A 26 -6.68 -5.71 -7.41
C ALA A 26 -6.68 -4.18 -7.23
N ARG A 27 -7.65 -3.60 -6.52
CA ARG A 27 -7.58 -2.18 -6.15
C ARG A 27 -6.56 -1.99 -5.04
N SER A 28 -5.94 -0.82 -5.04
CA SER A 28 -5.01 -0.44 -3.99
C SER A 28 -5.17 1.04 -3.66
N ILE A 29 -5.15 1.34 -2.36
CA ILE A 29 -5.18 2.69 -1.82
C ILE A 29 -3.81 2.96 -1.20
N VAL A 30 -3.16 4.03 -1.66
CA VAL A 30 -1.95 4.56 -1.05
C VAL A 30 -2.32 5.84 -0.30
N ARG A 31 -2.00 5.89 0.99
CA ARG A 31 -2.23 7.03 1.89
C ARG A 31 -0.89 7.58 2.35
N GLY A 32 -0.85 8.89 2.62
CA GLY A 32 0.35 9.59 3.11
C GLY A 32 1.12 10.36 2.05
N THR A 33 0.62 10.46 0.81
CA THR A 33 1.16 11.33 -0.22
C THR A 33 0.07 11.79 -1.18
N ASP A 34 0.16 13.04 -1.63
CA ASP A 34 -0.67 13.60 -2.72
C ASP A 34 0.07 13.56 -4.07
N ASP A 35 1.36 13.20 -4.07
CA ASP A 35 2.15 13.04 -5.29
C ASP A 35 1.94 11.64 -5.89
N VAL A 36 1.43 11.64 -7.12
CA VAL A 36 1.14 10.41 -7.87
C VAL A 36 2.43 9.63 -8.16
N GLY A 37 3.56 10.31 -8.39
CA GLY A 37 4.85 9.66 -8.64
C GLY A 37 5.35 8.85 -7.44
N THR A 38 5.26 9.45 -6.25
CA THR A 38 5.57 8.82 -4.97
C THR A 38 4.63 7.65 -4.70
N ALA A 39 3.32 7.82 -4.91
CA ALA A 39 2.35 6.74 -4.73
C ALA A 39 2.63 5.53 -5.63
N ARG A 40 2.93 5.76 -6.92
CA ARG A 40 3.33 4.70 -7.86
C ARG A 40 4.63 4.03 -7.46
N SER A 41 5.62 4.79 -6.99
CA SER A 41 6.90 4.26 -6.57
C SER A 41 6.78 3.38 -5.33
N LEU A 42 5.96 3.78 -4.35
CA LEU A 42 5.65 2.97 -3.17
C LEU A 42 4.92 1.68 -3.54
N TYR A 43 3.92 1.78 -4.42
CA TYR A 43 3.19 0.61 -4.91
C TYR A 43 4.13 -0.37 -5.62
N ALA A 44 4.94 0.11 -6.56
CA ALA A 44 5.93 -0.72 -7.25
C ALA A 44 6.93 -1.34 -6.26
N LYS A 45 7.45 -0.55 -5.31
CA LYS A 45 8.45 -1.04 -4.34
C LYS A 45 7.95 -2.18 -3.45
N TYR A 46 6.67 -2.17 -3.06
CA TYR A 46 6.15 -3.12 -2.08
C TYR A 46 5.21 -4.19 -2.65
N ILE A 47 4.64 -3.97 -3.84
CA ILE A 47 3.66 -4.86 -4.48
C ILE A 47 4.10 -5.29 -5.87
N GLY A 48 4.68 -4.38 -6.66
CA GLY A 48 5.16 -4.68 -8.01
C GLY A 48 6.47 -5.46 -7.97
N THR A 49 6.44 -6.74 -8.35
CA THR A 49 7.65 -7.46 -8.80
C THR A 49 7.63 -7.54 -10.32
#